data_AF-A0A1H8W1T3-F1
#
_entry.id   AF-A0A1H8W1T3-F1
#
_cell.length_a   1.000
_cell.length_b   1.000
_cell.length_c   1.000
_cell.angle_alpha   90.00
_cell.angle_beta   90.00
_cell.angle_gamma   90.00
#
_symmetry.space_group_name_H-M   'P 1'
#
loop_
_entity.id
_entity.type
_entity.pdbx_description
1 polymer ?
#
loop_
_entity_poly.entity_id
_entity_poly.type
_entity_poly.pdbx_seq_one_letter_code
_entity_poly.pdbx_strand_id
1 'polypeptide(L)'
;MAQAAGEPNPVRWHAAVTNPGCEVMVRDAMARRGVDTVLPMLRFWRVRNRKRIIAERPLMARILVFGLDRSTQHIAGIYGLERIVRGASDRWAVLAQGEVEDLRLRILRGEFDATLRQTDPQMEVPPLIRHLVSIGALPYSATCTHKAARNLGLKFKDVA
;
A
#
# COMPACT_ATOMS: atom_id res chain seq x y z
N MET A 1 35.78 -4.82 12.79
CA MET A 1 34.77 -5.07 13.84
C MET A 1 34.04 -6.35 13.45
N ALA A 2 34.50 -7.49 13.96
CA ALA A 2 33.87 -8.78 13.72
C ALA A 2 32.56 -8.86 14.55
N GLN A 3 31.43 -9.06 13.90
CA GLN A 3 30.16 -9.31 14.59
C GLN A 3 30.22 -10.68 15.27
N ALA A 4 29.83 -10.72 16.55
CA ALA A 4 29.73 -11.96 17.32
C ALA A 4 28.68 -12.88 16.69
N ALA A 5 29.02 -14.15 16.53
CA ALA A 5 28.12 -15.19 16.03
C ALA A 5 26.96 -15.37 17.01
N GLY A 6 25.82 -14.74 16.74
CA GLY A 6 24.60 -14.90 17.56
C GLY A 6 23.68 -13.68 17.60
N GLU A 7 24.14 -12.49 17.20
CA GLU A 7 23.23 -11.34 17.08
C GLU A 7 22.45 -11.45 15.75
N PRO A 8 21.10 -11.39 15.77
CA PRO A 8 20.31 -11.38 14.54
C PRO A 8 20.73 -10.15 13.72
N ASN A 9 21.13 -10.40 12.47
CA ASN A 9 21.54 -9.33 11.58
C ASN A 9 20.36 -8.36 11.39
N PRO A 10 20.53 -7.05 11.66
CA PRO A 10 19.42 -6.12 11.68
C PRO A 10 18.77 -6.03 10.30
N VAL A 11 17.46 -6.23 10.25
CA VAL A 11 16.63 -6.06 9.05
C VAL A 11 16.84 -4.65 8.51
N ARG A 12 17.24 -4.54 7.23
CA ARG A 12 17.39 -3.25 6.56
C ARG A 12 16.24 -3.02 5.60
N TRP A 13 15.62 -1.85 5.73
CA TRP A 13 14.47 -1.47 4.93
C TRP A 13 14.90 -0.77 3.64
N HIS A 14 14.24 -1.14 2.55
CA HIS A 14 14.52 -0.69 1.19
C HIS A 14 13.21 -0.48 0.44
N ALA A 15 13.28 0.24 -0.68
CA ALA A 15 12.18 0.32 -1.65
C ALA A 15 12.54 -0.43 -2.93
N ALA A 16 11.58 -1.19 -3.45
CA ALA A 16 11.63 -1.86 -4.74
C ALA A 16 10.77 -1.11 -5.74
N VAL A 17 11.25 -1.05 -6.99
CA VAL A 17 10.45 -0.70 -8.17
C VAL A 17 9.99 -2.00 -8.81
N THR A 18 8.69 -2.11 -9.07
CA THR A 18 8.09 -3.25 -9.76
C THR A 18 7.70 -2.87 -11.20
N ASN A 19 7.54 -3.90 -12.03
CA ASN A 19 6.77 -3.77 -13.25
C ASN A 19 5.35 -3.26 -12.91
N PRO A 20 4.71 -2.49 -13.80
CA PRO A 20 3.34 -2.02 -13.59
C PRO A 20 2.37 -3.17 -13.29
N GLY A 21 1.55 -3.04 -12.25
CA GLY A 21 0.53 -4.02 -11.87
C GLY A 21 1.08 -5.29 -11.20
N CYS A 22 2.39 -5.34 -10.92
CA CYS A 22 3.03 -6.49 -10.28
C CYS A 22 3.26 -6.31 -8.77
N GLU A 23 2.85 -5.18 -8.16
CA GLU A 23 3.17 -4.81 -6.78
C GLU A 23 2.75 -5.89 -5.77
N VAL A 24 1.49 -6.34 -5.89
CA VAL A 24 0.92 -7.39 -5.03
C VAL A 24 1.61 -8.73 -5.25
N MET A 25 1.90 -9.08 -6.50
CA MET A 25 2.59 -10.33 -6.84
C MET A 25 4.02 -10.36 -6.28
N VAL A 26 4.75 -9.25 -6.39
CA VAL A 26 6.12 -9.12 -5.84
C VAL A 26 6.07 -9.19 -4.32
N ARG A 27 5.12 -8.51 -3.67
CA ARG A 27 4.88 -8.59 -2.22
C ARG A 27 4.68 -10.04 -1.78
N ASP A 28 3.79 -10.77 -2.46
CA ASP A 28 3.47 -12.16 -2.10
C ASP A 28 4.66 -13.10 -2.37
N ALA A 29 5.44 -12.84 -3.42
CA ALA A 29 6.66 -13.59 -3.70
C ALA A 29 7.77 -13.34 -2.66
N MET A 30 7.90 -12.10 -2.18
CA MET A 30 8.81 -11.75 -1.09
C MET A 30 8.37 -12.42 0.23
N ALA A 31 7.08 -12.36 0.56
CA ALA A 31 6.53 -13.01 1.75
C ALA A 31 6.79 -14.52 1.76
N ARG A 32 6.64 -15.20 0.61
CA ARG A 32 6.99 -16.64 0.47
C ARG A 32 8.47 -16.95 0.74
N ARG A 33 9.35 -15.97 0.66
CA ARG A 33 10.78 -16.07 0.97
C ARG A 33 11.12 -15.56 2.37
N GLY A 34 10.12 -15.30 3.20
CA GLY A 34 10.26 -14.75 4.55
C GLY A 34 10.62 -13.26 4.60
N VAL A 35 10.64 -12.57 3.45
CA VAL A 35 10.99 -11.14 3.37
C VAL A 35 9.78 -10.32 3.80
N ASP A 36 9.98 -9.47 4.80
CA ASP A 36 8.94 -8.59 5.32
C ASP A 36 8.66 -7.45 4.33
N THR A 37 7.40 -7.06 4.18
CA THR A 37 6.98 -6.07 3.19
C THR A 37 5.93 -5.10 3.73
N VAL A 38 5.91 -3.89 3.17
CA VAL A 38 4.90 -2.88 3.39
C VAL A 38 4.44 -2.36 2.02
N LEU A 39 3.18 -2.63 1.70
CA LEU A 39 2.51 -2.15 0.49
C LEU A 39 1.25 -1.40 0.91
N PRO A 40 1.28 -0.06 1.03
CA PRO A 40 0.09 0.71 1.36
C PRO A 40 -0.93 0.57 0.23
N MET A 41 -2.14 0.13 0.57
CA MET A 41 -3.25 -0.03 -0.36
C MET A 41 -4.28 1.08 -0.12
N LEU A 42 -4.72 1.72 -1.20
CA LEU A 42 -5.86 2.63 -1.21
C LEU A 42 -7.13 1.80 -1.39
N ARG A 43 -8.03 1.85 -0.40
CA ARG A 43 -9.32 1.17 -0.41
C ARG A 43 -10.44 2.17 -0.64
N PHE A 44 -11.35 1.88 -1.57
CA PHE A 44 -12.40 2.82 -1.98
C PHE A 44 -13.62 2.14 -2.61
N TRP A 45 -14.74 2.84 -2.63
CA TRP A 45 -15.95 2.34 -3.29
C TRP A 45 -15.90 2.54 -4.80
N ARG A 46 -16.31 1.53 -5.56
CA ARG A 46 -16.61 1.67 -6.99
C ARG A 46 -17.91 0.97 -7.36
N VAL A 47 -18.52 1.41 -8.47
CA VAL A 47 -19.66 0.70 -9.07
C VAL A 47 -19.15 -0.14 -10.23
N ARG A 48 -19.49 -1.42 -10.22
CA ARG A 48 -19.20 -2.36 -11.32
C ARG A 48 -20.43 -3.25 -11.52
N ASN A 49 -20.90 -3.38 -12.75
CA ASN A 49 -22.05 -4.24 -13.09
C ASN A 49 -23.28 -3.99 -12.20
N ARG A 50 -23.61 -2.71 -11.96
CA ARG A 50 -24.69 -2.27 -11.05
C ARG A 50 -24.55 -2.74 -9.59
N LYS A 51 -23.39 -3.20 -9.17
CA LYS A 51 -23.07 -3.50 -7.77
C LYS A 51 -22.08 -2.47 -7.24
N ARG A 52 -22.24 -2.07 -5.99
CA ARG A 52 -21.25 -1.24 -5.31
C ARG A 52 -20.32 -2.17 -4.53
N ILE A 53 -19.04 -2.12 -4.88
CA ILE A 53 -18.01 -3.02 -4.36
C ILE A 53 -16.84 -2.20 -3.84
N ILE A 54 -16.15 -2.78 -2.86
CA ILE A 54 -14.86 -2.26 -2.43
C ILE A 54 -13.81 -2.64 -3.48
N ALA A 55 -13.00 -1.68 -3.86
CA ALA A 55 -11.83 -1.87 -4.68
C ALA A 55 -10.58 -1.42 -3.93
N GLU A 56 -9.48 -2.06 -4.26
CA GLU A 56 -8.17 -1.76 -3.70
C GLU A 56 -7.16 -1.61 -4.83
N ARG A 57 -6.22 -0.69 -4.65
CA ARG A 57 -5.03 -0.56 -5.50
C ARG A 57 -3.84 -0.09 -4.67
N PRO A 58 -2.60 -0.37 -5.09
CA PRO A 58 -1.43 0.25 -4.47
C PRO A 58 -1.57 1.77 -4.41
N LEU A 59 -1.28 2.36 -3.26
CA LEU A 59 -1.32 3.81 -3.07
C LEU A 59 -0.29 4.52 -3.98
N MET A 60 0.90 3.92 -4.08
CA MET A 60 1.97 4.35 -4.96
C MET A 60 2.16 3.28 -6.03
N ALA A 61 1.98 3.67 -7.29
CA ALA A 61 2.23 2.76 -8.41
C ALA A 61 3.69 2.32 -8.40
N ARG A 62 3.92 1.03 -8.64
CA ARG A 62 5.22 0.39 -8.83
C ARG A 62 6.16 0.40 -7.63
N ILE A 63 5.73 0.85 -6.45
CA ILE A 63 6.60 0.92 -5.26
C ILE A 63 6.16 -0.08 -4.21
N LEU A 64 7.13 -0.83 -3.70
CA LEU A 64 6.98 -1.75 -2.57
C LEU A 64 8.10 -1.51 -1.58
N VAL A 65 7.79 -1.36 -0.29
CA VAL A 65 8.80 -1.30 0.77
C VAL A 65 9.04 -2.71 1.30
N PHE A 66 10.29 -3.07 1.56
CA PHE A 66 10.65 -4.40 2.06
C PHE A 66 11.82 -4.35 3.03
N GLY A 67 11.80 -5.24 4.02
CA GLY A 67 12.83 -5.42 5.02
C GLY A 67 13.61 -6.69 4.71
N LEU A 68 14.93 -6.55 4.53
CA LEU A 68 15.79 -7.67 4.16
C LEU A 68 16.85 -7.91 5.24
N ASP A 69 16.85 -9.12 5.79
CA ASP A 69 18.05 -9.68 6.41
C ASP A 69 18.91 -10.35 5.33
N ARG A 70 19.97 -9.65 4.90
CA ARG A 70 20.87 -10.11 3.83
C ARG A 70 21.63 -11.40 4.16
N SER A 71 21.70 -11.79 5.43
CA SER A 71 22.41 -13.02 5.83
C SER A 71 21.59 -14.28 5.53
N THR A 72 20.26 -14.17 5.53
CA THR A 72 19.34 -15.31 5.43
C THR A 72 18.40 -15.23 4.22
N GLN A 73 18.24 -14.06 3.60
CA GLN A 73 17.20 -13.81 2.61
C GLN A 73 17.74 -13.23 1.31
N HIS A 74 17.10 -13.58 0.19
CA HIS A 74 17.41 -13.02 -1.12
C HIS A 74 16.16 -12.83 -1.99
N ILE A 75 16.17 -11.77 -2.79
CA ILE A 75 15.04 -11.34 -3.64
C ILE A 75 15.33 -11.51 -5.15
N ALA A 76 16.48 -12.09 -5.49
CA ALA A 76 16.87 -12.32 -6.88
C ALA A 76 15.88 -13.25 -7.60
N GLY A 77 15.60 -12.96 -8.88
CA GLY A 77 14.71 -13.78 -9.71
C GLY A 77 13.22 -13.70 -9.38
N ILE A 78 12.77 -12.75 -8.56
CA ILE A 78 11.33 -12.51 -8.39
C ILE A 78 10.78 -11.88 -9.68
N TYR A 79 9.86 -12.57 -10.34
CA TYR A 79 9.17 -12.03 -11.52
C TYR A 79 8.39 -10.77 -11.14
N GLY A 80 8.48 -9.74 -11.99
CA GLY A 80 7.86 -8.43 -11.76
C GLY A 80 8.65 -7.49 -10.84
N LEU A 81 9.72 -7.95 -10.18
CA LEU A 81 10.68 -7.08 -9.50
C LEU A 81 11.64 -6.50 -10.55
N GLU A 82 11.58 -5.19 -10.76
CA GLU A 82 12.40 -4.52 -11.79
C GLU A 82 13.77 -4.13 -11.23
N ARG A 83 13.78 -3.39 -10.12
CA ARG A 83 15.02 -2.93 -9.48
C ARG A 83 14.80 -2.51 -8.04
N ILE A 84 15.90 -2.36 -7.30
CA ILE A 84 15.88 -1.74 -5.97
C ILE A 84 16.24 -0.26 -6.12
N VAL A 85 15.51 0.60 -5.42
CA VAL A 85 15.77 2.05 -5.41
C VAL A 85 17.18 2.28 -4.88
N ARG A 86 17.95 3.11 -5.59
CA ARG A 86 19.31 3.50 -5.22
C ARG A 86 19.32 4.93 -4.70
N GLY A 87 20.26 5.23 -3.81
CA GLY A 87 20.48 6.59 -3.31
C GLY A 87 21.32 7.42 -4.29
N ALA A 88 21.97 8.47 -3.77
CA ALA A 88 22.95 9.27 -4.53
C ALA A 88 24.23 8.49 -4.91
N SER A 89 24.34 7.22 -4.49
CA SER A 89 25.42 6.30 -4.86
C SER A 89 24.82 5.06 -5.52
N ASP A 90 25.66 4.18 -6.08
CA ASP A 90 25.21 2.90 -6.66
C ASP A 90 24.69 1.88 -5.63
N ARG A 91 24.64 2.24 -4.35
CA ARG A 91 24.11 1.39 -3.27
C ARG A 91 22.60 1.52 -3.16
N TRP A 92 21.96 0.44 -2.71
CA TRP A 92 20.52 0.45 -2.40
C TRP A 92 20.24 1.51 -1.34
N ALA A 93 19.22 2.32 -1.57
CA ALA A 93 18.75 3.29 -0.59
C ALA A 93 18.22 2.55 0.65
N VAL A 94 18.59 3.03 1.84
CA VAL A 94 18.12 2.49 3.12
C VAL A 94 17.06 3.44 3.66
N LEU A 95 15.91 2.91 4.02
CA LEU A 95 14.84 3.64 4.69
C LEU A 95 15.04 3.55 6.20
N ALA A 96 14.70 4.63 6.91
CA ALA A 96 14.75 4.60 8.37
C ALA A 96 13.63 3.71 8.92
N GLN A 97 13.95 2.89 9.92
CA GLN A 97 12.97 1.99 10.54
C GLN A 97 11.73 2.75 11.04
N GLY A 98 11.92 3.91 11.68
CA GLY A 98 10.81 4.73 12.18
C GLY A 98 9.86 5.23 11.08
N GLU A 99 10.35 5.48 9.85
CA GLU A 99 9.49 5.88 8.73
C GLU A 99 8.62 4.71 8.24
N VAL A 100 9.17 3.50 8.24
CA VAL A 100 8.42 2.28 7.88
C VAL A 100 7.38 1.95 8.94
N GLU A 101 7.73 2.10 10.21
CA GLU A 101 6.82 1.91 11.34
C GLU A 101 5.67 2.94 11.32
N ASP A 102 5.98 4.21 11.07
CA ASP A 102 4.95 5.24 10.89
C ASP A 102 4.01 4.88 9.73
N LEU A 103 4.56 4.49 8.57
CA LEU A 103 3.74 4.05 7.44
C LEU A 103 2.82 2.88 7.80
N ARG A 104 3.30 1.90 8.58
CA ARG A 104 2.48 0.78 9.08
C ARG A 104 1.36 1.28 9.99
N LEU A 105 1.66 2.17 10.93
CA LEU A 105 0.66 2.74 11.83
C LEU A 105 -0.42 3.50 11.06
N ARG A 106 -0.04 4.25 10.01
CA ARG A 106 -0.99 4.96 9.14
C ARG A 106 -1.90 4.00 8.36
N ILE A 107 -1.39 2.87 7.90
CA ILE A 107 -2.20 1.79 7.32
C ILE A 107 -3.20 1.27 8.36
N LEU A 108 -2.75 0.94 9.57
CA LEU A 108 -3.59 0.40 10.64
C LEU A 108 -4.68 1.37 11.11
N ARG A 109 -4.39 2.68 11.10
CA ARG A 109 -5.35 3.75 11.39
C ARG A 109 -6.37 3.96 10.27
N GLY A 110 -6.21 3.28 9.12
CA GLY A 110 -7.11 3.41 7.99
C GLY A 110 -6.97 4.73 7.23
N GLU A 111 -5.81 5.41 7.30
CA GLU A 111 -5.61 6.69 6.60
C GLU A 111 -5.74 6.57 5.07
N PHE A 112 -5.67 5.34 4.55
CA PHE A 112 -5.78 5.01 3.13
C PHE A 112 -7.10 4.29 2.80
N ASP A 113 -8.09 4.31 3.71
CA ASP A 113 -9.39 3.69 3.52
C ASP A 113 -10.50 4.75 3.37
N ALA A 114 -10.95 4.96 2.13
CA ALA A 114 -12.07 5.84 1.79
C ALA A 114 -13.45 5.23 2.12
N THR A 115 -13.50 3.98 2.58
CA THR A 115 -14.75 3.25 2.86
C THR A 115 -15.22 3.39 4.30
N LEU A 116 -14.36 3.88 5.21
CA LEU A 116 -14.64 3.94 6.65
C LEU A 116 -15.92 4.72 7.00
N ARG A 117 -16.27 5.73 6.19
CA ARG A 117 -17.50 6.50 6.39
C ARG A 117 -18.78 5.69 6.23
N GLN A 118 -18.69 4.50 5.62
CA GLN A 118 -19.83 3.60 5.50
C GLN A 118 -20.27 3.04 6.86
N THR A 119 -19.33 2.80 7.78
CA THR A 119 -19.62 2.34 9.15
C THR A 119 -19.83 3.49 10.11
N ASP A 120 -19.10 4.60 9.93
CA ASP A 120 -19.28 5.83 10.71
C ASP A 120 -19.41 7.06 9.78
N PRO A 121 -20.64 7.48 9.46
CA PRO A 121 -20.87 8.62 8.57
C PRO A 121 -20.29 9.96 9.06
N GLN A 122 -20.08 10.10 10.37
CA GLN A 122 -19.53 11.31 11.00
C GLN A 122 -18.01 11.35 10.95
N MET A 123 -17.36 10.20 10.68
CA MET A 123 -15.92 10.14 10.51
C MET A 123 -15.46 11.10 9.42
N GLU A 124 -14.44 11.89 9.74
CA GLU A 124 -13.78 12.74 8.75
C GLU A 124 -13.10 11.91 7.68
N VAL A 125 -13.15 12.39 6.44
CA VAL A 125 -12.38 11.79 5.35
C VAL A 125 -10.89 12.02 5.64
N PRO A 126 -10.04 10.98 5.64
CA PRO A 126 -8.61 11.15 5.90
C PRO A 126 -7.97 12.21 4.99
N PRO A 127 -6.99 13.00 5.48
CA PRO A 127 -6.40 14.10 4.71
C PRO A 127 -5.89 13.68 3.32
N LEU A 128 -5.23 12.52 3.23
CA LEU A 128 -4.74 12.02 1.94
C LEU A 128 -5.89 11.69 0.97
N ILE A 129 -6.96 11.07 1.46
CA ILE A 129 -8.14 10.77 0.64
C ILE A 129 -8.79 12.06 0.14
N ARG A 130 -8.93 13.09 1.00
CA ARG A 130 -9.40 14.42 0.58
C ARG A 130 -8.53 15.01 -0.52
N HIS A 131 -7.21 14.92 -0.37
CA HIS A 131 -6.27 15.39 -1.38
C HIS A 131 -6.44 14.64 -2.71
N LEU A 132 -6.51 13.30 -2.68
CA LEU A 132 -6.72 12.48 -3.88
C LEU A 132 -8.02 12.82 -4.62
N VAL A 133 -9.08 13.17 -3.88
CA VAL A 133 -10.32 13.68 -4.47
C VAL A 133 -10.11 15.05 -5.11
N SER A 134 -9.43 15.96 -4.42
CA SER A 134 -9.21 17.34 -4.90
C SER A 134 -8.44 17.41 -6.21
N ILE A 135 -7.50 16.47 -6.43
CA ILE A 135 -6.70 16.40 -7.67
C ILE A 135 -7.33 15.50 -8.75
N GLY A 136 -8.53 14.95 -8.51
CA GLY A 136 -9.23 14.06 -9.45
C GLY A 136 -8.66 12.64 -9.55
N ALA A 137 -7.68 12.27 -8.71
CA ALA A 137 -7.10 10.92 -8.67
C ALA A 137 -8.05 9.87 -8.06
N LEU A 138 -9.07 10.32 -7.32
CA LEU A 138 -10.16 9.51 -6.80
C LEU A 138 -11.48 10.26 -6.98
N PRO A 139 -12.55 9.68 -7.55
CA PRO A 139 -13.82 10.38 -7.67
C PRO A 139 -14.46 10.56 -6.29
N TYR A 140 -15.11 11.70 -6.05
CA TYR A 140 -15.76 12.00 -4.75
C TYR A 140 -16.75 10.90 -4.30
N SER A 141 -17.49 10.33 -5.26
CA SER A 141 -18.44 9.24 -5.01
C SER A 141 -17.78 7.97 -4.43
N ALA A 142 -16.47 7.79 -4.59
CA ALA A 142 -15.73 6.67 -4.00
C ALA A 142 -15.53 6.78 -2.48
N THR A 143 -15.72 7.98 -1.92
CA THR A 143 -15.59 8.28 -0.48
C THR A 143 -16.93 8.38 0.25
N CYS A 144 -18.03 8.33 -0.51
CA CYS A 144 -19.39 8.55 0.00
C CYS A 144 -19.97 7.28 0.62
N THR A 145 -20.90 7.43 1.57
CA THR A 145 -21.76 6.33 2.00
C THR A 145 -22.69 5.84 0.87
N HIS A 146 -23.32 4.69 1.04
CA HIS A 146 -24.33 4.16 0.11
C HIS A 146 -25.48 5.14 -0.13
N LYS A 147 -25.98 5.74 0.95
CA LYS A 147 -27.05 6.75 0.88
C LYS A 147 -26.59 7.99 0.10
N ALA A 148 -25.42 8.54 0.44
CA ALA A 148 -24.90 9.73 -0.22
C ALA A 148 -24.63 9.50 -1.71
N ALA A 149 -24.07 8.35 -2.10
CA ALA A 149 -23.83 8.04 -3.51
C ALA A 149 -25.14 7.89 -4.31
N ARG A 150 -26.19 7.32 -3.72
CA ARG A 150 -27.52 7.26 -4.38
C ARG A 150 -28.11 8.66 -4.56
N ASN A 151 -27.94 9.54 -3.58
CA ASN A 151 -28.37 10.93 -3.68
C ASN A 151 -27.59 11.70 -4.76
N LEU A 152 -26.34 11.32 -5.03
CA LEU A 152 -25.54 11.81 -6.18
C LEU A 152 -25.95 11.17 -7.52
N GLY A 153 -27.00 10.34 -7.56
CA GLY A 153 -27.51 9.72 -8.78
C GLY A 153 -26.81 8.42 -9.20
N LEU A 154 -25.90 7.86 -8.38
CA LEU A 154 -25.26 6.58 -8.70
C LEU A 154 -26.29 5.44 -8.61
N LYS A 155 -26.38 4.64 -9.68
CA LYS A 155 -27.31 3.51 -9.79
C LYS A 155 -26.61 2.19 -9.48
N PHE A 156 -26.95 1.59 -8.34
CA PHE A 156 -26.52 0.24 -7.96
C PHE A 156 -27.61 -0.49 -7.15
N LYS A 157 -27.80 -1.76 -7.48
CA LYS A 157 -28.83 -2.65 -6.90
C LYS A 157 -28.33 -3.26 -5.59
N ASP A 158 -27.13 -3.85 -5.64
CA ASP A 158 -26.57 -4.61 -4.52
C ASP A 158 -25.34 -3.92 -3.95
N VAL A 159 -25.15 -4.15 -2.66
CA VAL A 159 -23.93 -3.86 -1.91
C VAL A 159 -23.24 -5.20 -1.69
N ALA A 160 -21.98 -5.33 -2.10
CA ALA A 160 -21.17 -6.51 -1.83
C ALA A 160 -20.19 -6.24 -0.69
#